data_AF-A0AAV0K8S9-F1
#
_entry.id   AF-A0AAV0K8S9-F1
#
_cell.length_a   1.000
_cell.length_b   1.000
_cell.length_c   1.000
_cell.angle_alpha   90.00
_cell.angle_beta   90.00
_cell.angle_gamma   90.00
#
_symmetry.space_group_name_H-M   'P 1'
#
loop_
_entity.id
_entity.type
_entity.pdbx_description
1 polymer ?
#
loop_
_entity_poly.entity_id
_entity_poly.type
_entity_poly.pdbx_seq_one_letter_code
_entity_poly.pdbx_strand_id
1 'polypeptide(L)'
;MQCSKPLVGAPLTTGSDEIPLKTTGRKWYICGVSGHCSSGQKLVITVLDGSAAPAPTPTSPSTGAASGSIISAGFAAAAMVVVGVLGMFM
;
A
#
# COMPACT_ATOMS: atom_id res chain seq x y z
N MET A 1 6.50 18.10 18.67
CA MET A 1 5.30 17.47 19.26
C MET A 1 5.52 17.27 20.75
N GLN A 2 4.66 17.82 21.59
CA GLN A 2 4.74 17.69 23.05
C GLN A 2 4.03 16.39 23.47
N CYS A 3 4.58 15.66 24.44
CA CYS A 3 4.03 14.38 24.93
C CYS A 3 2.93 14.57 25.97
N SER A 4 1.94 15.42 25.67
CA SER A 4 0.79 15.68 26.53
C SER A 4 -0.33 14.68 26.24
N LYS A 5 -0.64 13.79 27.18
CA LYS A 5 -1.80 12.89 27.05
C LYS A 5 -3.11 13.71 27.11
N PRO A 6 -4.14 13.38 26.32
CA PRO A 6 -5.46 13.97 26.48
C PRO A 6 -6.01 13.75 27.89
N LEU A 7 -6.70 14.76 28.43
CA LEU A 7 -7.40 14.67 29.72
C LEU A 7 -8.73 13.90 29.61
N VAL A 8 -9.27 13.82 28.40
CA VAL A 8 -10.57 13.22 28.09
C VAL A 8 -10.36 12.09 27.07
N GLY A 9 -11.05 10.97 27.28
CA GLY A 9 -10.98 9.78 26.43
C GLY A 9 -10.09 8.70 27.05
N ALA A 10 -10.59 7.46 27.02
CA ALA A 10 -9.80 6.29 27.42
C ALA A 10 -8.75 5.98 26.33
N PRO A 11 -7.53 5.55 26.71
CA PRO A 11 -6.56 5.04 25.75
C PRO A 11 -7.06 3.73 25.13
N LEU A 12 -6.59 3.44 23.92
CA LEU A 12 -6.73 2.13 23.30
C LEU A 12 -5.62 1.21 23.85
N THR A 13 -5.99 0.00 24.27
CA THR A 13 -5.09 -0.89 25.04
C THR A 13 -5.25 -2.37 24.68
N THR A 14 -5.90 -2.72 23.57
CA THR A 14 -6.09 -4.14 23.21
C THR A 14 -4.81 -4.78 22.68
N GLY A 15 -3.84 -3.96 22.24
CA GLY A 15 -2.63 -4.41 21.57
C GLY A 15 -2.78 -4.60 20.06
N SER A 16 -4.02 -4.56 19.56
CA SER A 16 -4.37 -4.57 18.13
C SER A 16 -5.52 -3.59 17.89
N ASP A 17 -5.23 -2.31 18.09
CA ASP A 17 -6.23 -1.25 18.02
C ASP A 17 -6.36 -0.68 16.59
N GLU A 18 -7.58 -0.64 16.05
CA GLU A 18 -7.88 -0.05 14.74
C GLU A 18 -8.44 1.37 14.89
N ILE A 19 -7.90 2.32 14.11
CA ILE A 19 -8.32 3.72 14.14
C ILE A 19 -8.70 4.18 12.73
N PRO A 20 -10.00 4.38 12.43
CA PRO A 20 -10.43 4.84 11.12
C PRO A 20 -10.11 6.33 10.90
N LEU A 21 -9.42 6.63 9.80
CA LEU A 21 -9.02 7.99 9.42
C LEU A 21 -10.10 8.68 8.57
N LYS A 22 -11.20 9.07 9.21
CA LYS A 22 -12.41 9.56 8.51
C LYS A 22 -12.35 10.99 7.98
N THR A 23 -11.45 11.81 8.51
CA THR A 23 -11.37 13.24 8.16
C THR A 23 -9.95 13.61 7.77
N THR A 24 -9.82 14.52 6.80
CA THR A 24 -8.53 15.04 6.36
C THR A 24 -7.79 15.79 7.47
N GLY A 25 -6.52 16.05 7.23
CA GLY A 25 -5.64 16.78 8.15
C GLY A 25 -4.78 15.87 9.03
N ARG A 26 -4.01 16.49 9.91
CA ARG A 26 -3.06 15.79 10.79
C ARG A 26 -3.78 15.10 11.94
N LYS A 27 -3.46 13.83 12.16
CA LYS A 27 -3.83 13.03 13.33
C LYS A 27 -2.57 12.70 14.12
N TRP A 28 -2.59 12.93 15.42
CA TRP A 28 -1.45 12.70 16.30
C TRP A 28 -1.76 11.56 17.27
N TYR A 29 -0.81 10.65 17.44
CA TYR A 29 -0.91 9.49 18.31
C TYR A 29 0.35 9.41 19.17
N ILE A 30 0.19 9.05 20.44
CA ILE A 30 1.29 8.83 21.39
C ILE A 30 0.96 7.62 22.26
N CYS A 31 1.99 6.96 22.79
CA CYS A 31 1.80 6.12 23.97
C CYS A 31 1.80 7.00 25.23
N GLY A 32 0.77 6.88 26.05
CA GLY A 32 0.62 7.64 27.29
C GLY A 32 1.41 7.10 28.49
N VAL A 33 2.12 5.97 28.34
CA VAL A 33 2.97 5.42 29.40
C VAL A 33 4.18 6.34 29.60
N SER A 34 4.51 6.59 30.86
CA SER A 34 5.63 7.45 31.27
C SER A 34 6.91 7.11 30.50
N GLY A 35 7.54 8.12 29.89
CA GLY A 35 8.79 7.97 29.14
C GLY A 35 8.62 7.50 27.69
N HIS A 36 7.61 6.69 27.34
CA HIS A 36 7.51 6.06 26.02
C HIS A 36 7.44 7.07 24.86
N CYS A 37 6.60 8.10 24.98
CA CYS A 37 6.49 9.14 23.96
C CYS A 37 7.78 9.97 23.81
N SER A 38 8.44 10.30 24.92
CA SER A 38 9.72 11.02 24.91
C SER A 38 10.80 10.18 24.22
N SER A 39 10.77 8.86 24.44
CA SER A 39 11.63 7.87 23.79
C SER A 39 11.25 7.54 22.34
N GLY A 40 10.20 8.14 21.78
CA GLY A 40 9.88 8.05 20.36
C GLY A 40 8.60 7.28 20.00
N GLN A 41 7.85 6.75 20.97
CA GLN A 41 6.57 6.09 20.70
C GLN A 41 5.45 7.13 20.45
N LYS A 42 5.53 7.76 19.28
CA LYS A 42 4.64 8.81 18.80
C LYS A 42 4.59 8.79 17.27
N LEU A 43 3.42 9.12 16.72
CA LEU A 43 3.15 9.08 15.29
C LEU A 43 2.30 10.29 14.88
N VAL A 44 2.60 10.83 13.70
CA VAL A 44 1.75 11.83 13.05
C VAL A 44 1.37 11.30 11.67
N ILE A 45 0.07 11.24 11.39
CA ILE A 45 -0.48 10.82 10.10
C ILE A 45 -1.14 12.04 9.47
N THR A 46 -0.75 12.40 8.25
CA THR A 46 -1.45 13.42 7.46
C THR A 46 -2.42 12.72 6.53
N VAL A 47 -3.72 12.89 6.79
CA VAL A 47 -4.78 12.34 5.95
C VAL A 47 -5.08 13.31 4.83
N LEU A 48 -4.81 12.90 3.59
CA LEU A 48 -5.11 13.66 2.39
C LEU A 48 -6.54 13.42 1.92
N ASP A 49 -7.07 14.33 1.10
CA ASP A 49 -8.33 14.12 0.41
C ASP A 49 -8.18 13.04 -0.66
N GLY A 50 -9.10 12.08 -0.68
CA GLY A 50 -9.08 11.00 -1.69
C GLY A 50 -9.39 11.47 -3.11
N SER A 51 -9.71 12.74 -3.32
CA SER A 51 -10.00 13.31 -4.65
C SER A 51 -8.73 13.62 -5.44
N ALA A 52 -7.58 13.75 -4.78
CA ALA A 52 -6.29 13.92 -5.43
C ALA A 52 -5.73 12.58 -5.93
N ALA A 53 -6.51 11.84 -6.74
CA ALA A 53 -5.96 10.76 -7.54
C ALA A 53 -5.13 11.38 -8.69
N PRO A 54 -3.89 10.92 -8.93
CA PRO A 54 -3.16 11.29 -10.15
C PRO A 54 -4.04 10.98 -11.36
N ALA A 55 -4.11 11.93 -12.31
CA ALA A 55 -4.83 11.68 -13.56
C ALA A 55 -4.32 10.39 -14.21
N PRO A 56 -5.21 9.53 -14.77
CA PRO A 56 -4.77 8.36 -15.48
C PRO A 56 -3.77 8.77 -16.58
N THR A 57 -2.70 7.99 -16.74
CA THR A 57 -1.74 8.21 -17.83
C THR A 57 -2.48 8.16 -19.17
N PRO A 58 -2.25 9.10 -20.10
CA PRO A 58 -2.90 9.07 -21.39
C PRO A 58 -2.51 7.80 -22.15
N THR A 59 -3.50 7.02 -22.58
CA THR A 59 -3.32 5.93 -23.53
C THR A 59 -3.00 6.52 -24.89
N SER A 60 -1.78 6.33 -25.39
CA SER A 60 -1.43 6.70 -26.77
C SER A 60 -2.29 5.89 -27.76
N PRO A 61 -2.91 6.53 -28.77
CA PRO A 61 -3.52 5.81 -29.87
C PRO A 61 -2.43 5.09 -30.66
N SER A 62 -2.51 3.76 -30.75
CA SER A 62 -1.71 3.02 -31.72
C SER A 62 -2.26 3.29 -33.12
N THR A 63 -1.77 4.31 -33.80
CA THR A 63 -1.94 4.46 -35.25
C THR A 63 -0.96 3.52 -35.96
N GLY A 64 -1.47 2.35 -36.34
CA GLY A 64 -0.83 1.45 -37.29
C GLY A 64 -1.93 0.79 -38.12
N ALA A 65 -2.08 1.26 -39.36
CA ALA A 65 -3.13 0.88 -40.29
C ALA A 65 -3.17 -0.62 -40.59
N ALA A 66 -4.39 -1.09 -40.90
CA ALA A 66 -4.72 -2.47 -41.23
C ALA A 66 -4.04 -2.99 -42.51
N SER A 67 -3.56 -4.23 -42.48
CA SER A 67 -4.01 -5.31 -43.39
C SER A 67 -3.31 -6.62 -43.02
N GLY A 68 -4.11 -7.63 -42.70
CA GLY A 68 -3.61 -8.98 -42.46
C GLY A 68 -4.60 -9.81 -41.64
N SER A 69 -5.79 -10.04 -42.18
CA SER A 69 -6.68 -11.07 -41.65
C SER A 69 -6.02 -12.44 -41.81
N ILE A 70 -5.66 -13.07 -40.71
CA ILE A 70 -5.56 -14.53 -40.61
C ILE A 70 -6.24 -14.97 -39.31
N ILE A 71 -7.52 -15.29 -39.48
CA ILE A 71 -8.24 -16.34 -38.75
C ILE A 71 -7.31 -17.51 -38.42
N SER A 72 -7.23 -17.92 -37.15
CA SER A 72 -7.51 -19.32 -36.80
C SER A 72 -7.67 -19.49 -35.29
N ALA A 73 -8.73 -20.23 -34.97
CA ALA A 73 -9.06 -20.80 -33.68
C ALA A 73 -7.90 -21.60 -33.06
N GLY A 74 -7.98 -21.74 -31.74
CA GLY A 74 -6.89 -22.18 -30.90
C GLY A 74 -6.37 -23.60 -31.14
N PHE A 75 -5.20 -23.84 -30.56
CA PHE A 75 -4.73 -25.17 -30.20
C PHE A 75 -4.14 -25.11 -28.80
N ALA A 76 -4.65 -26.00 -27.96
CA ALA A 76 -4.13 -26.31 -26.65
C ALA A 76 -2.75 -26.97 -26.74
N ALA A 77 -1.98 -26.79 -25.66
CA ALA A 77 -0.95 -27.67 -25.12
C ALA A 77 0.30 -28.00 -25.98
N ALA A 78 1.47 -27.65 -25.44
CA ALA A 78 2.56 -28.61 -25.24
C ALA A 78 3.55 -28.05 -24.20
N ALA A 79 3.75 -28.82 -23.13
CA ALA A 79 4.76 -28.57 -22.10
C ALA A 79 6.18 -28.73 -22.68
N MET A 80 7.12 -27.91 -22.24
CA MET A 80 8.56 -28.17 -22.36
C MET A 80 9.16 -28.24 -20.96
N VAL A 81 9.40 -29.49 -20.54
CA VAL A 81 10.14 -29.86 -19.34
C VAL A 81 11.63 -29.71 -19.65
N VAL A 82 12.36 -28.95 -18.82
CA VAL A 82 13.83 -29.08 -18.74
C VAL A 82 14.16 -29.39 -17.29
N VAL A 83 14.54 -30.65 -17.04
CA VAL A 83 15.00 -31.15 -15.73
C VAL A 83 16.52 -31.21 -15.71
N GLY A 84 17.09 -30.65 -14.65
CA GLY A 84 18.38 -31.03 -14.06
C GLY A 84 19.60 -30.26 -14.62
N VAL A 85 20.63 -29.92 -13.84
CA VAL A 85 21.16 -30.60 -12.65
C VAL A 85 22.09 -29.62 -11.87
N LEU A 86 21.96 -29.63 -10.54
CA LEU A 86 23.01 -29.49 -9.50
C LEU A 86 23.68 -28.12 -9.21
N GLY A 87 23.20 -27.50 -8.13
CA GLY A 87 24.00 -27.17 -6.94
C GLY A 87 25.18 -26.20 -7.06
N MET A 88 25.08 -25.05 -6.39
CA MET A 88 26.14 -24.62 -5.47
C MET A 88 25.58 -23.63 -4.43
N PHE A 89 25.60 -24.06 -3.17
CA PHE A 89 25.51 -23.20 -2.00
C PHE A 89 26.64 -22.17 -2.02
N MET A 90 26.29 -20.91 -1.76
CA MET A 90 27.05 -20.00 -0.90
C MET A 90 26.05 -19.22 -0.06
#